data_AF-A0A1R3GJD5-F1
#
_entry.id   AF-A0A1R3GJD5-F1
#
_cell.length_a   1.000
_cell.length_b   1.000
_cell.length_c   1.000
_cell.angle_alpha   90.00
_cell.angle_beta   90.00
_cell.angle_gamma   90.00
#
_symmetry.space_group_name_H-M   'P 1'
#
loop_
_entity.id
_entity.type
_entity.pdbx_description
1 polymer ?
#
loop_
_entity_poly.entity_id
_entity_poly.type
_entity_poly.pdbx_seq_one_letter_code
_entity_poly.pdbx_strand_id
1 'polypeptide(L)'
;MENGSVQNFNLTNNHLNATFDFVLKAENPNRRISVYYDYIESTLMYEDQTIAFNTIDPFYQPRRNVTRVESKLVAQNLSLSPATFKDMRIEKTSGEIEVDVHFKARIRFKNMNQTIPSQ
;
A
#
# COMPACT_ATOMS: atom_id res chain seq x y z
N MET A 1 6.86 6.75 1.78
CA MET A 1 7.21 5.84 0.67
C MET A 1 8.74 5.86 0.52
N GLU A 2 9.41 4.71 0.36
CA GLU A 2 10.84 4.69 -0.02
C GLU A 2 11.02 4.55 -1.53
N ASN A 3 10.19 3.72 -2.17
CA ASN A 3 10.23 3.49 -3.61
C ASN A 3 8.83 3.19 -4.17
N GLY A 4 8.61 3.51 -5.44
CA GLY A 4 7.39 3.19 -6.19
C GLY A 4 7.73 2.98 -7.65
N SER A 5 7.11 1.99 -8.28
CA SER A 5 7.27 1.72 -9.70
C SER A 5 5.98 1.17 -10.32
N VAL A 6 5.82 1.39 -11.61
CA VAL A 6 4.70 0.86 -12.39
C VAL A 6 5.22 0.06 -13.57
N GLN A 7 4.63 -1.11 -13.78
CA GLN A 7 4.97 -2.04 -14.85
C GLN A 7 3.72 -2.42 -15.64
N ASN A 8 3.91 -2.82 -16.90
CA ASN A 8 2.84 -3.30 -17.77
C ASN A 8 1.67 -2.29 -17.94
N PHE A 9 1.95 -0.99 -17.81
CA PHE A 9 0.92 0.06 -17.88
C PHE A 9 0.34 0.18 -19.29
N ASN A 10 -0.85 -0.38 -19.49
CA ASN A 10 -1.59 -0.35 -20.74
C ASN A 10 -3.00 0.23 -20.55
N LEU A 11 -3.30 1.26 -21.35
CA LEU A 11 -4.61 1.89 -21.47
C LEU A 11 -5.18 1.57 -22.85
N THR A 12 -6.20 0.71 -22.91
CA THR A 12 -6.86 0.31 -24.16
C THR A 12 -8.36 0.21 -23.94
N ASN A 13 -9.18 0.75 -24.84
CA ASN A 13 -10.65 0.65 -24.80
C ASN A 13 -11.29 1.01 -23.44
N ASN A 14 -10.88 2.10 -22.80
CA ASN A 14 -11.33 2.49 -21.45
C ASN A 14 -11.01 1.47 -20.36
N HIS A 15 -10.01 0.61 -20.58
CA HIS A 15 -9.53 -0.34 -19.58
C HIS A 15 -8.06 -0.10 -19.25
N LEU A 16 -7.72 -0.30 -17.98
CA LEU A 16 -6.36 -0.29 -17.45
C LEU A 16 -5.90 -1.71 -17.13
N ASN A 17 -4.71 -2.04 -17.61
CA ASN A 17 -3.89 -3.11 -17.05
C ASN A 17 -2.59 -2.48 -16.55
N ALA A 18 -2.22 -2.74 -15.30
CA ALA A 18 -0.99 -2.24 -14.71
C ALA A 18 -0.64 -3.01 -13.42
N THR A 19 0.64 -3.08 -13.13
CA THR A 19 1.17 -3.55 -11.85
C THR A 19 1.89 -2.39 -11.18
N PHE A 20 1.52 -2.09 -9.95
CA PHE A 20 2.16 -1.06 -9.13
C PHE A 20 2.87 -1.73 -7.96
N ASP A 21 4.16 -1.47 -7.83
CA ASP A 21 5.01 -2.00 -6.77
C ASP A 21 5.49 -0.85 -5.89
N PHE A 22 5.25 -0.94 -4.59
CA PHE A 22 5.64 0.06 -3.61
C PHE A 22 6.47 -0.57 -2.49
N VAL A 23 7.48 0.18 -2.04
CA VAL A 23 8.27 -0.15 -0.84
C VAL A 23 8.07 0.94 0.20
N LEU A 24 7.59 0.54 1.37
CA LEU A 24 7.33 1.43 2.50
C LEU A 24 8.33 1.14 3.61
N LYS A 25 8.76 2.21 4.28
CA LYS A 25 9.48 2.11 5.54
C LYS A 25 8.52 2.30 6.70
N ALA A 26 8.18 1.22 7.39
CA ALA A 26 7.46 1.26 8.66
C ALA A 26 8.47 1.38 9.81
N GLU A 27 8.36 2.41 10.63
CA GLU A 27 9.28 2.65 11.73
C GLU A 27 8.54 2.63 13.08
N ASN A 28 9.02 1.78 13.99
CA ASN A 28 8.65 1.82 15.39
C ASN A 28 9.77 2.48 16.21
N PRO A 29 9.74 3.81 16.44
CA PRO A 29 10.74 4.49 17.25
C PRO A 29 10.58 4.22 18.76
N ASN A 30 9.49 3.54 19.16
CA ASN A 30 9.14 3.34 20.55
C ASN A 30 10.14 2.40 21.25
N ARG A 31 10.56 2.80 22.47
CA ARG A 31 11.52 2.04 23.28
C ARG A 31 10.88 1.05 24.25
N ARG A 32 9.56 1.08 24.41
CA ARG A 32 8.80 0.32 25.41
C ARG A 32 7.77 -0.62 24.79
N ILE A 33 7.21 -0.20 23.66
CA ILE A 33 6.07 -0.85 23.01
C ILE A 33 6.52 -1.53 21.73
N SER A 34 6.12 -2.77 21.55
CA SER A 34 6.19 -3.48 20.28
C SER A 34 4.81 -3.51 19.63
N VAL A 35 4.76 -3.56 18.30
CA VAL A 35 3.53 -3.44 17.53
C VAL A 35 3.33 -4.71 16.71
N TYR A 36 2.16 -5.32 16.83
CA TYR A 36 1.69 -6.33 15.88
C TYR A 36 0.78 -5.63 14.88
N TYR A 37 1.05 -5.80 13.60
CA TYR A 37 0.17 -5.43 12.51
C TYR A 37 -0.58 -6.69 12.09
N ASP A 38 -1.81 -6.86 12.59
CA ASP A 38 -2.57 -8.11 12.42
C ASP A 38 -3.26 -8.19 11.06
N TYR A 39 -3.59 -7.05 10.49
CA TYR A 39 -4.21 -6.91 9.17
C TYR A 39 -3.76 -5.58 8.58
N ILE A 40 -3.33 -5.61 7.32
CA ILE A 40 -2.95 -4.41 6.59
C ILE A 40 -3.58 -4.52 5.20
N GLU A 41 -4.28 -3.48 4.80
CA GLU A 41 -4.82 -3.31 3.46
C GLU A 41 -4.14 -2.12 2.81
N SER A 42 -3.81 -2.29 1.54
CA SER A 42 -3.29 -1.25 0.66
C SER A 42 -4.30 -1.00 -0.46
N THR A 43 -4.62 0.26 -0.70
CA THR A 43 -5.57 0.68 -1.74
C THR A 43 -4.91 1.74 -2.59
N LEU A 44 -4.86 1.50 -3.90
CA LEU A 44 -4.42 2.45 -4.91
C LEU A 44 -5.63 3.18 -5.48
N MET A 45 -5.57 4.50 -5.51
CA MET A 45 -6.59 5.36 -6.07
C MET A 45 -5.99 6.29 -7.12
N TYR A 46 -6.79 6.62 -8.10
CA TYR A 46 -6.55 7.75 -8.99
C TYR A 46 -7.78 8.64 -8.90
N GLU A 47 -7.56 9.86 -8.44
CA GLU A 47 -8.64 10.72 -7.95
C GLU A 47 -9.52 9.93 -6.96
N ASP A 48 -10.84 9.90 -7.19
CA ASP A 48 -11.81 9.20 -6.34
C ASP A 48 -12.02 7.72 -6.73
N GLN A 49 -11.35 7.22 -7.77
CA GLN A 49 -11.54 5.84 -8.26
C GLN A 49 -10.48 4.90 -7.68
N THR A 50 -10.92 3.83 -7.00
CA THR A 50 -10.04 2.71 -6.64
C THR A 50 -9.60 1.95 -7.90
N ILE A 51 -8.28 1.83 -8.07
CA ILE A 51 -7.65 1.12 -9.19
C ILE A 51 -7.33 -0.33 -8.84
N ALA A 52 -6.76 -0.51 -7.65
CA ALA A 52 -6.28 -1.79 -7.18
C ALA A 52 -6.26 -1.79 -5.65
N PHE A 53 -6.39 -2.96 -5.07
CA PHE A 53 -6.21 -3.15 -3.64
C PHE A 53 -5.56 -4.51 -3.38
N ASN A 54 -4.87 -4.63 -2.26
CA ASN A 54 -4.28 -5.88 -1.81
C ASN A 54 -4.10 -5.87 -0.29
N THR A 55 -4.07 -7.05 0.31
CA THR A 55 -3.67 -7.25 1.70
C THR A 55 -2.18 -7.53 1.80
N ILE A 56 -1.54 -7.00 2.83
CA ILE A 56 -0.13 -7.24 3.13
C ILE A 56 -0.04 -8.24 4.28
N ASP A 57 0.96 -9.12 4.22
CA ASP A 57 1.21 -10.09 5.26
C ASP A 57 1.37 -9.42 6.64
N PRO A 58 0.73 -9.96 7.69
CA PRO A 58 0.91 -9.49 9.05
C PRO A 58 2.36 -9.53 9.48
N PHE A 59 2.81 -8.52 10.22
CA PHE A 59 4.18 -8.48 10.74
C PHE A 59 4.26 -7.90 12.14
N TYR A 60 5.35 -8.25 12.83
CA TYR A 60 5.66 -7.78 14.16
C TYR A 60 6.84 -6.82 14.13
N GLN A 61 6.65 -5.62 14.67
CA GLN A 61 7.72 -4.66 14.88
C GLN A 61 8.16 -4.66 16.34
N PRO A 62 9.35 -5.19 16.66
CA PRO A 62 9.95 -4.99 17.96
C PRO A 62 10.25 -3.50 18.18
N ARG A 63 10.67 -3.17 19.40
CA ARG A 63 11.06 -1.80 19.76
C ARG A 63 12.23 -1.33 18.90
N ARG A 64 12.27 -0.03 18.58
CA ARG A 64 13.34 0.60 17.77
C ARG A 64 13.64 -0.18 16.49
N ASN A 65 12.59 -0.60 15.80
CA ASN A 65 12.73 -1.40 14.58
C ASN A 65 12.26 -0.62 13.37
N VAL A 66 12.92 -0.88 12.24
CA VAL A 66 12.50 -0.44 10.93
C VAL A 66 12.20 -1.69 10.12
N THR A 67 11.02 -1.75 9.52
CA THR A 67 10.61 -2.83 8.62
C THR A 67 10.33 -2.24 7.25
N ARG A 68 10.87 -2.88 6.21
CA ARG A 68 10.48 -2.61 4.83
C ARG A 68 9.29 -3.49 4.49
N VAL A 69 8.24 -2.85 3.97
CA VAL A 69 6.99 -3.49 3.63
C VAL A 69 6.77 -3.29 2.14
N GLU A 70 6.64 -4.41 1.43
CA GLU A 70 6.36 -4.43 0.00
C GLU A 70 4.85 -4.52 -0.23
N SER A 71 4.33 -3.73 -1.17
CA SER A 71 2.94 -3.81 -1.63
C SER A 71 2.93 -3.91 -3.15
N LYS A 72 2.30 -4.97 -3.64
CA LYS A 72 2.04 -5.19 -5.06
C LYS A 72 0.55 -5.09 -5.32
N LEU A 73 0.18 -4.16 -6.19
CA LEU A 73 -1.19 -3.78 -6.51
C LEU A 73 -1.41 -3.99 -8.00
N VAL A 74 -2.37 -4.84 -8.37
CA VAL A 74 -2.59 -5.23 -9.77
C VAL A 74 -3.95 -4.74 -10.23
N ALA A 75 -3.95 -3.86 -11.23
CA ALA A 75 -5.13 -3.55 -12.02
C ALA A 75 -5.18 -4.52 -13.20
N GLN A 76 -6.19 -5.39 -13.23
CA GLN A 76 -6.40 -6.32 -14.33
C GLN A 76 -7.73 -6.03 -14.99
N ASN A 77 -7.69 -5.62 -16.26
CA ASN A 77 -8.85 -5.25 -17.04
C ASN A 77 -9.82 -4.33 -16.27
N LEU A 78 -9.27 -3.33 -15.57
CA LEU A 78 -10.06 -2.39 -14.78
C LEU A 78 -10.79 -1.43 -15.73
N SER A 79 -12.12 -1.39 -15.64
CA SER A 79 -12.91 -0.40 -16.39
C SER A 79 -12.73 0.99 -15.78
N LEU A 80 -12.42 1.96 -16.63
CA LEU A 80 -12.29 3.36 -16.28
C LEU A 80 -13.45 4.16 -16.86
N SER A 81 -13.83 5.24 -16.18
CA SER A 81 -14.69 6.24 -16.79
C SER A 81 -13.99 6.85 -18.02
N PRO A 82 -14.72 7.34 -19.04
CA PRO A 82 -14.10 8.01 -20.19
C PRO A 82 -13.25 9.23 -19.80
N ALA A 83 -13.61 9.94 -18.71
CA ALA A 83 -12.83 11.06 -18.18
C ALA A 83 -11.51 10.56 -17.59
N THR A 84 -11.57 9.66 -16.61
CA THR A 84 -10.40 9.04 -15.97
C THR A 84 -9.44 8.41 -16.98
N PHE A 85 -9.97 7.70 -18.00
CA PHE A 85 -9.14 7.13 -19.07
C PHE A 85 -8.39 8.20 -19.87
N LYS A 86 -9.07 9.32 -20.18
CA LYS A 86 -8.47 10.43 -20.92
C LYS A 86 -7.40 11.12 -20.09
N ASP A 87 -7.67 11.38 -18.82
CA ASP A 87 -6.77 12.11 -17.93
C ASP A 87 -5.50 11.30 -17.64
N MET A 88 -5.65 10.00 -17.30
CA MET A 88 -4.51 9.07 -17.19
C MET A 88 -3.70 8.97 -18.49
N ARG A 89 -4.36 9.05 -19.66
CA ARG A 89 -3.65 9.02 -20.95
C ARG A 89 -2.82 10.28 -21.17
N ILE A 90 -3.30 11.45 -20.72
CA ILE A 90 -2.57 12.72 -20.78
C ILE A 90 -1.37 12.67 -19.83
N GLU A 91 -1.57 12.26 -18.58
CA GLU A 91 -0.47 12.07 -17.61
C GLU A 91 0.59 11.08 -18.10
N LYS A 92 0.17 9.93 -18.65
CA LYS A 92 1.13 9.00 -19.26
C LYS A 92 2.01 9.68 -20.32
N THR A 93 1.47 10.64 -21.10
CA THR A 93 2.26 11.37 -22.10
C THR A 93 3.22 12.40 -21.51
N SER A 94 2.98 12.91 -20.30
CA SER A 94 3.95 13.75 -19.57
C SER A 94 5.05 12.91 -18.89
N GLY A 95 4.87 11.59 -18.79
CA GLY A 95 5.86 10.64 -18.29
C GLY A 95 5.69 10.26 -16.83
N GLU A 96 4.70 10.83 -16.15
CA GLU A 96 4.38 10.59 -14.74
C GLU A 96 2.88 10.39 -14.58
N ILE A 97 2.44 9.61 -13.59
CA ILE A 97 1.03 9.43 -13.25
C ILE A 97 0.90 9.65 -11.75
N GLU A 98 -0.02 10.52 -11.36
CA GLU A 98 -0.28 10.81 -9.96
C GLU A 98 -1.32 9.83 -9.41
N VAL A 99 -1.02 9.23 -8.27
CA VAL A 99 -1.88 8.23 -7.61
C VAL A 99 -1.78 8.38 -6.11
N ASP A 100 -2.89 8.07 -5.43
CA ASP A 100 -2.94 8.01 -3.98
C ASP A 100 -2.84 6.55 -3.50
N VAL A 101 -1.95 6.31 -2.53
CA VAL A 101 -1.81 4.99 -1.90
C VAL A 101 -2.22 5.08 -0.44
N HIS A 102 -3.31 4.42 -0.09
CA HIS A 102 -3.84 4.38 1.26
C HIS A 102 -3.47 3.06 1.94
N PHE A 103 -3.01 3.15 3.19
CA PHE A 103 -2.74 1.98 4.04
C PHE A 103 -3.65 2.01 5.25
N LYS A 104 -4.40 0.93 5.46
CA LYS A 104 -5.25 0.74 6.62
C LYS A 104 -4.79 -0.47 7.39
N ALA A 105 -4.43 -0.29 8.66
CA ALA A 105 -3.91 -1.36 9.50
C ALA A 105 -4.74 -1.55 10.77
N ARG A 106 -4.95 -2.81 11.15
CA ARG A 106 -5.36 -3.20 12.50
C ARG A 106 -4.12 -3.55 13.29
N ILE A 107 -3.89 -2.85 14.40
CA ILE A 107 -2.69 -3.01 15.22
C ILE A 107 -3.00 -3.43 16.66
N ARG A 108 -2.08 -4.16 17.28
CA ARG A 108 -2.05 -4.46 18.72
C ARG A 108 -0.71 -4.07 19.31
N PHE A 109 -0.76 -3.49 20.50
CA PHE A 109 0.43 -3.08 21.25
C PHE A 109 0.79 -4.13 22.30
N LYS A 110 2.09 -4.42 22.42
CA LYS A 110 2.66 -5.24 23.48
C LYS A 110 3.61 -4.41 24.34
N ASN A 111 3.23 -4.26 25.60
CA ASN A 111 4.02 -3.55 26.62
C ASN A 111 4.98 -4.50 27.33
N MET A 112 6.05 -3.95 27.91
CA MET A 112 7.09 -4.71 28.64
C MET A 112 6.59 -5.32 29.96
N ASN A 113 5.52 -4.79 30.56
CA ASN A 113 5.18 -5.06 31.96
C ASN A 113 4.05 -6.10 32.17
N GLN A 114 3.70 -6.91 31.16
CA GLN A 114 2.82 -8.05 31.38
C GLN A 114 3.65 -9.29 31.70
N THR A 115 4.05 -9.40 32.97
CA THR A 115 4.40 -10.70 33.55
C THR A 115 3.09 -11.47 33.68
N ILE A 116 2.92 -12.57 32.96
CA ILE A 116 1.80 -13.49 33.15
C ILE A 116 2.01 -14.12 34.54
N PRO A 117 1.06 -14.03 35.48
CA PRO A 117 1.17 -14.77 36.72
C PRO A 117 1.20 -16.26 36.38
N SER A 118 2.22 -16.98 36.82
CA SER A 118 2.19 -18.45 36.84
C SER A 118 0.99 -18.90 37.67
N GLN A 119 0.12 -19.72 37.09
CA GLN A 119 -0.87 -20.50 37.85
C GLN A 119 -0.17 -21.57 38.69
#